data_AF-A0A954DEE7-F1
#
_entry.id   AF-A0A954DEE7-F1
#
_cell.length_a   1.000
_cell.length_b   1.000
_cell.length_c   1.000
_cell.angle_alpha   90.00
_cell.angle_beta   90.00
_cell.angle_gamma   90.00
#
_symmetry.space_group_name_H-M   'P 1'
#
loop_
_entity.id
_entity.type
_entity.pdbx_description
1 polymer ?
#
loop_
_entity_poly.entity_id
_entity_poly.type
_entity_poly.pdbx_seq_one_letter_code
_entity_poly.pdbx_strand_id
1 'polypeptide(L)'
;MTTNRPCPRAAARPRASSTLLLAVSATLLFLPVISCGGGGGGGTAAGQPPSLVSVVFAGSTPTDTTPDPGDTLTFFFTRTVKLTGAILDDSKLELSNGSLGTGLAAPAQIDDRTIRVVLGTGVNFVVATDTIKLAETQDVVTDPQNASIDTTKTVTIQLSDGAKPTISWLAVCGIPDELNGRGAAGGVLQLPRTGFTLAAKFDDPGGAIDTNGFLVSSSVDVRSGGTLFAAGANLFDELDATNVTAAEFLLTVPSTVVFAEGDQSLQLIVKDTSGLLSDPVTQTFRIRTPTNEARPLESGQTWFIDLSRDLDALSSRDGTGNFVIIDAPVAGANTVPDFDEDLTILGLRTDNPLQNVVGSQNSNEVVLGLIQAAILENLQRYYAGTTVQFTFSDPGPFPSPRPFVAYDKANHSRIAVGGATTASGTLGTAIYDSNNAQQDNNTLDVGTYDGVALTARLGIFVHTMIEADMNRIGSGLRADFDSLIRFRGIPVGEEATADATRLANIVSKTAGDARQDVIQTAISNFGRFVAVLLAHECGHSVGLVQDGAMPGGLYGGMPAQFPGSTDGHIDLTSTSIFPSTATEIMSPAVSYERSVADETDFNPLIRSYLQERTYYDAK
;
A
#
# COMPACT_ATOMS: atom_id res chain seq x y z
N MET A 1 -16.23 -1.97 22.47
CA MET A 1 -15.75 -0.58 22.54
C MET A 1 -14.23 -0.61 22.59
N THR A 2 -13.61 -0.69 21.43
CA THR A 2 -12.16 -0.74 21.23
C THR A 2 -11.71 0.60 20.65
N THR A 3 -10.82 1.28 21.36
CA THR A 3 -10.28 2.59 21.00
C THR A 3 -8.99 2.42 20.21
N ASN A 4 -9.03 2.73 18.91
CA ASN A 4 -7.84 2.90 18.07
C ASN A 4 -7.03 4.09 18.60
N ARG A 5 -5.80 3.85 19.05
CA ARG A 5 -4.83 4.90 19.38
C ARG A 5 -3.97 5.19 18.13
N PRO A 6 -3.79 6.46 17.72
CA PRO A 6 -2.86 6.83 16.66
C PRO A 6 -1.39 6.86 17.16
N CYS A 7 -0.45 6.60 16.26
CA CYS A 7 1.00 6.72 16.45
C CYS A 7 1.41 8.06 17.10
N PRO A 8 2.49 8.09 17.92
CA PRO A 8 2.99 9.34 18.49
C PRO A 8 3.68 10.21 17.44
N ARG A 9 3.22 11.47 17.32
CA ARG A 9 3.90 12.54 16.57
C ARG A 9 5.24 12.88 17.23
N ALA A 10 6.29 13.02 16.43
CA ALA A 10 7.54 13.65 16.84
C ALA A 10 7.27 15.12 17.24
N ALA A 11 7.82 15.52 18.39
CA ALA A 11 7.58 16.84 18.99
C ALA A 11 8.15 17.97 18.14
N ALA A 12 7.31 18.98 17.84
CA ALA A 12 7.72 20.23 17.22
C ALA A 12 8.64 21.02 18.17
N ARG A 13 9.82 21.44 17.69
CA ARG A 13 10.68 22.41 18.40
C ARG A 13 10.15 23.84 18.19
N PRO A 14 10.22 24.73 19.20
CA PRO A 14 9.79 26.11 19.06
C PRO A 14 10.79 26.93 18.23
N ARG A 15 10.26 27.74 17.31
CA ARG A 15 11.01 28.79 16.60
C ARG A 15 11.31 29.93 17.57
N ALA A 16 12.59 30.24 17.77
CA ALA A 16 13.03 31.49 18.38
C ALA A 16 13.57 32.42 17.29
N SER A 17 12.85 33.52 17.06
CA SER A 17 13.35 34.68 16.32
C SER A 17 14.41 35.39 17.14
N SER A 18 15.55 35.74 16.53
CA SER A 18 16.45 36.79 17.02
C SER A 18 17.31 37.31 15.88
N THR A 19 17.00 38.55 15.47
CA THR A 19 17.85 39.39 14.64
C THR A 19 18.85 40.11 15.55
N LEU A 20 20.16 39.93 15.35
CA LEU A 20 21.15 40.96 15.69
C LEU A 20 22.46 40.75 14.90
N LEU A 21 22.87 41.80 14.18
CA LEU A 21 24.21 41.96 13.60
C LEU A 21 25.28 42.01 14.71
N LEU A 22 26.44 41.39 14.49
CA LEU A 22 27.74 42.07 14.63
C LEU A 22 28.85 41.26 13.93
N ALA A 23 29.68 41.98 13.16
CA ALA A 23 30.86 41.45 12.48
C ALA A 23 32.02 41.23 13.45
N VAL A 24 32.72 40.09 13.35
CA VAL A 24 34.13 39.95 13.74
C VAL A 24 34.81 38.96 12.78
N SER A 25 35.87 39.45 12.13
CA SER A 25 36.82 38.66 11.34
C SER A 25 37.58 37.67 12.21
N ALA A 26 37.69 36.41 11.77
CA ALA A 26 38.73 35.51 12.24
C ALA A 26 39.13 34.53 11.13
N THR A 27 40.35 34.75 10.65
CA THR A 27 41.15 33.91 9.77
C THR A 27 41.20 32.47 10.29
N LEU A 28 40.74 31.50 9.49
CA LEU A 28 41.01 30.07 9.74
C LEU A 28 41.81 29.47 8.58
N LEU A 29 42.93 28.86 8.96
CA LEU A 29 43.88 28.16 8.11
C LEU A 29 43.20 27.08 7.26
N PHE A 30 43.46 27.10 5.96
CA PHE A 30 43.34 25.94 5.09
C PHE A 30 44.45 24.93 5.43
N LEU A 31 44.07 23.78 5.99
CA LEU A 31 44.88 22.56 5.95
C LEU A 31 44.33 21.67 4.83
N PRO A 32 45.13 21.29 3.83
CA PRO A 32 44.72 20.29 2.85
C PRO A 32 44.71 18.93 3.55
N VAL A 33 43.53 18.36 3.79
CA VAL A 33 43.41 16.95 4.16
C VAL A 33 43.69 16.15 2.90
N ILE A 34 44.89 15.59 2.85
CA ILE A 34 45.32 14.60 1.86
C ILE A 34 44.33 13.44 1.94
N SER A 35 43.57 13.24 0.88
CA SER A 35 42.81 12.01 0.63
C SER A 35 43.81 10.87 0.46
N CYS A 36 44.05 10.14 1.56
CA CYS A 36 44.67 8.83 1.48
C CYS A 36 43.64 7.86 0.90
N GLY A 37 43.77 7.57 -0.40
CA GLY A 37 43.22 6.38 -1.02
C GLY A 37 43.82 5.14 -0.37
N GLY A 38 43.16 4.66 0.69
CA GLY A 38 43.41 3.36 1.31
C GLY A 38 42.28 2.42 0.93
N GLY A 39 42.45 1.72 -0.19
CA GLY A 39 41.63 0.55 -0.53
C GLY A 39 41.93 -0.58 0.45
N GLY A 40 41.37 -0.49 1.65
CA GLY A 40 41.29 -1.61 2.56
C GLY A 40 40.13 -2.48 2.12
N GLY A 41 40.42 -3.63 1.52
CA GLY A 41 39.43 -4.69 1.35
C GLY A 41 38.91 -5.06 2.74
N GLY A 42 37.76 -4.51 3.11
CA GLY A 42 37.07 -4.86 4.34
C GLY A 42 36.76 -6.34 4.25
N GLY A 43 37.45 -7.16 5.06
CA GLY A 43 37.00 -8.51 5.32
C GLY A 43 35.55 -8.40 5.78
N THR A 44 34.64 -8.96 5.01
CA THR A 44 33.25 -9.13 5.42
C THR A 44 33.28 -9.73 6.82
N ALA A 45 32.67 -9.05 7.79
CA ALA A 45 32.55 -9.59 9.14
C ALA A 45 32.06 -11.03 9.01
N ALA A 46 32.75 -11.98 9.66
CA ALA A 46 32.33 -13.38 9.62
C ALA A 46 30.89 -13.41 10.14
N GLY A 47 29.95 -13.75 9.26
CA GLY A 47 28.54 -13.86 9.63
C GLY A 47 28.39 -14.85 10.79
N GLN A 48 27.30 -14.77 11.56
CA GLN A 48 27.06 -15.83 12.55
C GLN A 48 27.09 -17.22 11.88
N PRO A 49 27.72 -18.22 12.50
CA PRO A 49 27.75 -19.56 11.94
C PRO A 49 26.31 -20.08 11.75
N PRO A 50 26.02 -20.89 10.72
CA PRO A 50 24.75 -21.58 10.60
C PRO A 50 24.43 -22.33 11.90
N SER A 51 23.17 -22.41 12.28
CA SER A 51 22.73 -23.05 13.52
C SER A 51 21.50 -23.91 13.29
N LEU A 52 21.39 -25.00 14.04
CA LEU A 52 20.26 -25.93 13.95
C LEU A 52 19.00 -25.27 14.53
N VAL A 53 17.90 -25.27 13.76
CA VAL A 53 16.62 -24.67 14.15
C VAL A 53 15.58 -25.73 14.46
N SER A 54 15.55 -26.80 13.67
CA SER A 54 14.55 -27.85 13.80
C SER A 54 15.11 -29.18 13.30
N VAL A 55 14.64 -30.27 13.89
CA VAL A 55 14.84 -31.63 13.39
C VAL A 55 13.49 -32.34 13.39
N VAL A 56 13.14 -32.89 12.23
CA VAL A 56 11.85 -33.53 12.02
C VAL A 56 12.06 -34.97 11.57
N PHE A 57 11.38 -35.89 12.25
CA PHE A 57 11.29 -37.30 11.93
C PHE A 57 10.15 -37.56 10.95
N ALA A 58 10.45 -38.28 9.87
CA ALA A 58 9.47 -38.82 8.95
C ALA A 58 9.64 -40.33 8.88
N GLY A 59 8.68 -41.03 9.49
CA GLY A 59 8.56 -42.49 9.43
C GLY A 59 7.82 -42.97 8.19
N SER A 60 7.38 -44.22 8.23
CA SER A 60 6.63 -44.85 7.14
C SER A 60 5.28 -44.17 6.83
N THR A 61 4.70 -43.48 7.82
CA THR A 61 3.48 -42.69 7.71
C THR A 61 3.60 -41.38 8.53
N PRO A 62 2.79 -40.34 8.27
CA PRO A 62 2.83 -39.08 9.03
C PRO A 62 2.46 -39.21 10.53
N THR A 63 1.90 -40.35 10.95
CA THR A 63 1.56 -40.62 12.36
C THR A 63 2.52 -41.60 13.03
N ASP A 64 3.53 -42.07 12.29
CA ASP A 64 4.51 -43.02 12.79
C ASP A 64 5.44 -42.32 13.77
N THR A 65 5.52 -42.82 15.01
CA THR A 65 6.38 -42.25 16.06
C THR A 65 7.51 -43.19 16.45
N THR A 66 7.61 -44.37 15.80
CA THR A 66 8.62 -45.38 16.11
C THR A 66 9.68 -45.36 15.02
N PRO A 67 10.91 -44.90 15.30
CA PRO A 67 11.96 -44.88 14.30
C PRO A 67 12.34 -46.30 13.85
N ASP A 68 12.31 -46.54 12.54
CA ASP A 68 12.75 -47.78 11.91
C ASP A 68 13.89 -47.53 10.89
N PRO A 69 14.68 -48.57 10.54
CA PRO A 69 15.72 -48.43 9.53
C PRO A 69 15.14 -48.06 8.16
N GLY A 70 15.68 -47.00 7.55
CA GLY A 70 15.17 -46.46 6.28
C GLY A 70 14.27 -45.23 6.43
N ASP A 71 13.76 -44.95 7.64
CA ASP A 71 13.10 -43.69 7.96
C ASP A 71 14.10 -42.52 7.92
N THR A 72 13.61 -41.29 8.07
CA THR A 72 14.47 -40.12 7.90
C THR A 72 14.37 -39.10 9.03
N LEU A 73 15.51 -38.47 9.33
CA LEU A 73 15.58 -37.21 10.06
C LEU A 73 15.94 -36.09 9.08
N THR A 74 15.18 -35.01 9.11
CA THR A 74 15.44 -33.80 8.33
C THR A 74 15.86 -32.68 9.27
N PHE A 75 17.07 -32.17 9.06
CA PHE A 75 17.71 -31.12 9.83
C PHE A 75 17.58 -29.79 9.08
N PHE A 76 17.12 -28.76 9.78
CA PHE A 76 16.91 -27.43 9.22
C PHE A 76 17.81 -26.40 9.88
N PHE A 77 18.43 -25.56 9.06
CA PHE A 77 19.43 -24.58 9.50
C PHE A 77 18.98 -23.14 9.29
N THR A 78 19.48 -22.23 10.14
CA THR A 78 19.23 -20.78 10.00
C THR A 78 19.77 -20.18 8.71
N ARG A 79 20.77 -20.82 8.09
CA ARG A 79 21.52 -20.30 6.94
C ARG A 79 21.96 -21.42 6.02
N THR A 80 22.50 -21.03 4.86
CA THR A 80 23.07 -21.97 3.90
C THR A 80 24.15 -22.82 4.57
N VAL A 81 24.04 -24.13 4.40
CA VAL A 81 25.00 -25.14 4.83
C VAL A 81 25.50 -25.92 3.62
N LYS A 82 26.56 -26.69 3.84
CA LYS A 82 27.20 -27.55 2.86
C LYS A 82 27.62 -28.85 3.55
N LEU A 83 27.43 -29.97 2.83
CA LEU A 83 27.96 -31.26 3.24
C LEU A 83 29.39 -31.46 2.77
N THR A 84 30.23 -32.07 3.63
CA THR A 84 31.63 -32.43 3.29
C THR A 84 31.74 -33.80 2.61
N GLY A 85 30.65 -34.57 2.56
CA GLY A 85 30.59 -35.94 2.02
C GLY A 85 30.85 -37.04 3.04
N ALA A 86 31.15 -36.69 4.29
CA ALA A 86 31.22 -37.62 5.41
C ALA A 86 29.83 -38.06 5.91
N ILE A 87 29.79 -39.13 6.70
CA ILE A 87 28.55 -39.64 7.32
C ILE A 87 28.25 -38.81 8.58
N LEU A 88 26.99 -38.42 8.75
CA LEU A 88 26.49 -37.76 9.97
C LEU A 88 25.92 -38.84 10.91
N ASP A 89 26.76 -39.37 11.81
CA ASP A 89 26.43 -40.46 12.75
C ASP A 89 26.37 -39.99 14.22
N ASP A 90 26.20 -40.93 15.15
CA ASP A 90 26.15 -40.67 16.60
C ASP A 90 27.44 -40.09 17.19
N SER A 91 28.56 -40.09 16.46
CA SER A 91 29.79 -39.41 16.89
C SER A 91 29.82 -37.93 16.49
N LYS A 92 28.91 -37.53 15.62
CA LYS A 92 28.75 -36.19 15.05
C LYS A 92 27.49 -35.49 15.56
N LEU A 93 26.64 -36.21 16.28
CA LEU A 93 25.41 -35.72 16.89
C LEU A 93 25.35 -36.12 18.36
N GLU A 94 24.76 -35.27 19.19
CA GLU A 94 24.48 -35.58 20.59
C GLU A 94 22.96 -35.68 20.75
N LEU A 95 22.46 -36.91 20.89
CA LEU A 95 21.07 -37.18 21.26
C LEU A 95 20.93 -37.22 22.79
N SER A 96 19.82 -36.73 23.33
CA SER A 96 19.56 -36.84 24.77
C SER A 96 19.42 -38.28 25.22
N ASN A 97 18.83 -39.13 24.37
CA ASN A 97 18.80 -40.58 24.50
C ASN A 97 18.79 -41.19 23.09
N GLY A 98 19.21 -42.45 22.99
CA GLY A 98 19.10 -43.22 21.75
C GLY A 98 20.31 -43.14 20.82
N SER A 99 20.08 -43.56 19.59
CA SER A 99 21.06 -43.69 18.50
C SER A 99 20.34 -43.54 17.16
N LEU A 100 21.03 -43.02 16.14
CA LEU A 100 20.58 -43.04 14.74
C LEU A 100 20.71 -44.42 14.08
N GLY A 101 21.33 -45.39 14.77
CA GLY A 101 21.61 -46.72 14.27
C GLY A 101 22.93 -46.82 13.49
N THR A 102 23.22 -48.02 13.01
CA THR A 102 24.44 -48.35 12.27
C THR A 102 24.17 -48.52 10.77
N GLY A 103 25.22 -48.39 9.95
CA GLY A 103 25.10 -48.54 8.50
C GLY A 103 24.41 -47.35 7.81
N LEU A 104 24.54 -46.16 8.39
CA LEU A 104 24.00 -44.92 7.84
C LEU A 104 24.58 -44.62 6.45
N ALA A 105 23.74 -44.14 5.55
CA ALA A 105 24.17 -43.58 4.28
C ALA A 105 24.75 -42.17 4.48
N ALA A 106 25.50 -41.67 3.50
CA ALA A 106 25.88 -40.27 3.47
C ALA A 106 24.59 -39.40 3.48
N PRO A 107 24.56 -38.32 4.29
CA PRO A 107 23.42 -37.41 4.30
C PRO A 107 23.19 -36.80 2.92
N ALA A 108 21.92 -36.50 2.61
CA ALA A 108 21.54 -35.80 1.39
C ALA A 108 21.24 -34.34 1.71
N GLN A 109 21.81 -33.42 0.93
CA GLN A 109 21.43 -32.01 0.97
C GLN A 109 20.20 -31.82 0.09
N ILE A 110 19.06 -31.47 0.69
CA ILE A 110 17.77 -31.34 0.00
C ILE A 110 17.67 -29.96 -0.67
N ASP A 111 18.10 -28.94 0.07
CA ASP A 111 18.26 -27.57 -0.39
C ASP A 111 19.44 -26.92 0.34
N ASP A 112 19.66 -25.63 0.15
CA ASP A 112 20.75 -24.89 0.74
C ASP A 112 20.73 -24.88 2.28
N ARG A 113 19.60 -25.17 2.95
CA ARG A 113 19.44 -25.12 4.42
C ARG A 113 18.90 -26.39 5.05
N THR A 114 18.69 -27.43 4.25
CA THR A 114 18.03 -28.66 4.69
C THR A 114 18.89 -29.87 4.38
N ILE A 115 19.15 -30.68 5.40
CA ILE A 115 19.91 -31.92 5.30
C ILE A 115 19.03 -33.08 5.75
N ARG A 116 19.07 -34.19 5.03
CA ARG A 116 18.34 -35.41 5.36
C ARG A 116 19.30 -36.56 5.67
N VAL A 117 19.06 -37.23 6.79
CA VAL A 117 19.75 -38.45 7.21
C VAL A 117 18.76 -39.62 7.13
N VAL A 118 19.17 -40.71 6.50
CA VAL A 118 18.41 -41.98 6.49
C VAL A 118 18.87 -42.81 7.67
N LEU A 119 17.93 -43.26 8.50
CA LEU A 119 18.19 -43.96 9.75
C LEU A 119 18.69 -45.39 9.52
N GLY A 120 19.60 -45.82 10.38
CA GLY A 120 20.31 -47.08 10.27
C GLY A 120 19.65 -48.21 11.06
N THR A 121 20.27 -49.40 11.01
CA THR A 121 19.82 -50.54 11.81
C THR A 121 20.09 -50.30 13.29
N GLY A 122 19.08 -50.50 14.13
CA GLY A 122 19.18 -50.32 15.59
C GLY A 122 18.91 -48.89 16.07
N VAL A 123 18.35 -48.03 15.22
CA VAL A 123 17.86 -46.70 15.61
C VAL A 123 16.87 -46.78 16.78
N ASN A 124 16.99 -45.90 17.77
CA ASN A 124 16.16 -45.93 18.98
C ASN A 124 16.07 -44.59 19.73
N PHE A 125 15.32 -43.61 19.21
CA PHE A 125 14.94 -42.41 19.95
C PHE A 125 13.42 -42.28 20.07
N VAL A 126 12.95 -41.42 20.95
CA VAL A 126 11.52 -41.14 21.18
C VAL A 126 11.15 -39.79 20.56
N VAL A 127 10.35 -39.83 19.49
CA VAL A 127 9.83 -38.63 18.81
C VAL A 127 9.04 -37.76 19.80
N ALA A 128 9.12 -36.43 19.63
CA ALA A 128 8.56 -35.37 20.46
C ALA A 128 9.08 -35.29 21.91
N THR A 129 9.96 -36.21 22.34
CA THR A 129 10.54 -36.23 23.69
C THR A 129 12.05 -36.04 23.66
N ASP A 130 12.74 -36.81 22.83
CA ASP A 130 14.18 -36.73 22.73
C ASP A 130 14.62 -35.48 21.96
N THR A 131 15.79 -34.98 22.35
CA THR A 131 16.43 -33.82 21.76
C THR A 131 17.72 -34.22 21.08
N ILE A 132 18.14 -33.39 20.13
CA ILE A 132 19.34 -33.58 19.35
C ILE A 132 20.04 -32.24 19.17
N LYS A 133 21.37 -32.27 19.18
CA LYS A 133 22.21 -31.17 18.72
C LYS A 133 23.40 -31.74 17.95
N LEU A 134 24.12 -30.85 17.30
CA LEU A 134 25.38 -31.16 16.65
C LEU A 134 26.49 -31.31 17.70
N ALA A 135 27.32 -32.34 17.58
CA ALA A 135 28.47 -32.51 18.46
C ALA A 135 29.55 -31.48 18.14
N GLU A 136 30.35 -31.07 19.12
CA GLU A 136 31.53 -30.20 18.89
C GLU A 136 32.55 -30.83 17.93
N THR A 137 32.55 -32.16 17.84
CA THR A 137 33.39 -32.98 16.96
C THR A 137 32.84 -33.13 15.54
N GLN A 138 31.69 -32.52 15.23
CA GLN A 138 31.11 -32.62 13.91
C GLN A 138 31.91 -31.80 12.88
N ASP A 139 32.15 -32.41 11.73
CA ASP A 139 32.86 -31.86 10.57
C ASP A 139 32.13 -32.18 9.26
N VAL A 140 30.88 -32.63 9.37
CA VAL A 140 30.07 -33.11 8.24
C VAL A 140 29.30 -31.97 7.61
N VAL A 141 28.79 -31.07 8.46
CA VAL A 141 27.99 -29.92 8.07
C VAL A 141 28.82 -28.66 8.32
N THR A 142 29.05 -27.89 7.27
CA THR A 142 29.78 -26.61 7.33
C THR A 142 28.98 -25.51 6.68
N ASP A 143 29.44 -24.27 6.79
CA ASP A 143 28.97 -23.22 5.88
C ASP A 143 29.61 -23.39 4.47
N PRO A 144 29.21 -22.58 3.46
CA PRO A 144 29.79 -22.62 2.12
C PRO A 144 31.29 -22.28 2.06
N GLN A 145 31.81 -21.61 3.08
CA GLN A 145 33.23 -21.25 3.24
C GLN A 145 34.02 -22.35 4.01
N ASN A 146 33.36 -23.45 4.37
CA ASN A 146 33.87 -24.56 5.19
C ASN A 146 34.21 -24.19 6.64
N ALA A 147 33.58 -23.15 7.19
CA ALA A 147 33.65 -22.86 8.61
C ALA A 147 32.69 -23.76 9.41
N SER A 148 33.02 -23.96 10.69
CA SER A 148 32.19 -24.71 11.63
C SER A 148 30.85 -24.00 11.88
N ILE A 149 29.80 -24.80 12.04
CA ILE A 149 28.46 -24.34 12.42
C ILE A 149 28.31 -24.24 13.94
N ASP A 150 27.26 -23.57 14.42
CA ASP A 150 26.92 -23.47 15.83
C ASP A 150 26.42 -24.83 16.37
N THR A 151 27.18 -25.40 17.30
CA THR A 151 26.88 -26.68 17.95
C THR A 151 26.15 -26.52 19.28
N THR A 152 25.84 -25.28 19.70
CA THR A 152 25.22 -25.02 21.01
C THR A 152 23.70 -25.21 21.01
N LYS A 153 23.08 -25.34 19.82
CA LYS A 153 21.62 -25.43 19.68
C LYS A 153 21.11 -26.85 19.82
N THR A 154 20.34 -27.07 20.87
CA THR A 154 19.55 -28.29 21.10
C THR A 154 18.12 -28.10 20.65
N VAL A 155 17.60 -29.05 19.88
CA VAL A 155 16.22 -29.05 19.39
C VAL A 155 15.55 -30.39 19.69
N THR A 156 14.24 -30.37 19.96
CA THR A 156 13.44 -31.61 20.08
C THR A 156 13.21 -32.22 18.71
N ILE A 157 13.30 -33.54 18.61
CA ILE A 157 12.97 -34.28 17.38
C ILE A 157 11.44 -34.29 17.24
N GLN A 158 10.89 -33.57 16.27
CA GLN A 158 9.44 -33.48 16.05
C GLN A 158 8.95 -34.52 15.04
N LEU A 159 7.65 -34.81 15.04
CA LEU A 159 7.02 -35.66 14.03
C LEU A 159 6.60 -34.81 12.82
N SER A 160 6.97 -35.23 11.61
CA SER A 160 6.52 -34.60 10.38
C SER A 160 5.07 -34.92 10.09
N ASP A 161 4.27 -33.91 9.73
CA ASP A 161 2.96 -34.10 9.11
C ASP A 161 3.03 -34.29 7.58
N GLY A 162 4.22 -34.13 6.99
CA GLY A 162 4.48 -34.25 5.56
C GLY A 162 4.09 -33.04 4.71
N ALA A 163 3.62 -31.94 5.31
CA ALA A 163 3.19 -30.75 4.59
C ALA A 163 3.98 -29.52 5.06
N LYS A 164 4.79 -28.93 4.18
CA LYS A 164 5.50 -27.70 4.52
C LYS A 164 4.51 -26.52 4.62
N PRO A 165 4.68 -25.61 5.60
CA PRO A 165 3.96 -24.34 5.58
C PRO A 165 4.35 -23.52 4.35
N THR A 166 3.45 -22.65 3.92
CA THR A 166 3.64 -21.76 2.76
C THR A 166 3.49 -20.30 3.17
N ILE A 167 4.27 -19.42 2.55
CA ILE A 167 4.14 -17.97 2.71
C ILE A 167 3.45 -17.44 1.45
N SER A 168 2.20 -17.03 1.58
CA SER A 168 1.40 -16.54 0.45
C SER A 168 1.61 -15.06 0.18
N TRP A 169 2.11 -14.31 1.18
CA TRP A 169 2.35 -12.88 1.06
C TRP A 169 3.44 -12.41 2.02
N LEU A 170 4.38 -11.60 1.52
CA LEU A 170 5.37 -10.88 2.31
C LEU A 170 5.39 -9.43 1.79
N ALA A 171 5.33 -8.47 2.71
CA ALA A 171 5.31 -7.07 2.37
C ALA A 171 6.09 -6.22 3.37
N VAL A 172 6.68 -5.15 2.86
CA VAL A 172 7.33 -4.12 3.68
C VAL A 172 6.58 -2.81 3.52
N CYS A 173 6.20 -2.16 4.61
CA CYS A 173 5.25 -1.04 4.61
C CYS A 173 3.90 -1.37 3.94
N GLY A 174 3.51 -2.65 3.91
CA GLY A 174 2.31 -3.11 3.19
C GLY A 174 2.51 -3.22 1.66
N ILE A 175 3.71 -2.99 1.15
CA ILE A 175 4.07 -3.10 -0.26
C ILE A 175 4.55 -4.53 -0.53
N PRO A 176 3.79 -5.34 -1.29
CA PRO A 176 4.22 -6.68 -1.68
C PRO A 176 5.39 -6.63 -2.67
N ASP A 177 6.08 -7.75 -2.83
CA ASP A 177 7.20 -7.89 -3.77
C ASP A 177 6.84 -7.52 -5.22
N GLU A 178 5.59 -7.78 -5.64
CA GLU A 178 5.11 -7.43 -6.98
C GLU A 178 5.08 -5.92 -7.26
N LEU A 179 4.96 -5.07 -6.22
CA LEU A 179 5.04 -3.60 -6.32
C LEU A 179 6.46 -3.07 -6.03
N ASN A 180 7.41 -3.94 -5.71
CA ASN A 180 8.76 -3.60 -5.30
C ASN A 180 9.77 -3.76 -6.46
N GLY A 181 9.41 -3.23 -7.62
CA GLY A 181 10.32 -3.11 -8.76
C GLY A 181 10.87 -4.40 -9.36
N ARG A 182 10.32 -5.57 -9.01
CA ARG A 182 10.64 -6.86 -9.66
C ARG A 182 9.78 -7.18 -10.88
N GLY A 183 8.75 -6.36 -11.14
CA GLY A 183 8.12 -6.32 -12.45
C GLY A 183 9.10 -5.80 -13.53
N ALA A 184 8.71 -5.87 -14.80
CA ALA A 184 9.54 -5.42 -15.93
C ALA A 184 10.03 -3.96 -15.84
N ALA A 185 9.49 -3.18 -14.90
CA ALA A 185 9.77 -1.79 -14.64
C ALA A 185 10.83 -1.52 -13.57
N GLY A 186 11.50 -2.50 -12.96
CA GLY A 186 12.66 -2.20 -12.12
C GLY A 186 12.42 -1.24 -10.93
N GLY A 187 13.52 -0.70 -10.42
CA GLY A 187 13.56 0.21 -9.28
C GLY A 187 13.56 -0.51 -7.93
N VAL A 188 13.88 0.21 -6.86
CA VAL A 188 14.12 -0.38 -5.54
C VAL A 188 13.37 0.43 -4.51
N LEU A 189 12.42 -0.21 -3.82
CA LEU A 189 11.70 0.41 -2.70
C LEU A 189 12.70 1.01 -1.71
N GLN A 190 12.57 2.31 -1.41
CA GLN A 190 13.43 2.96 -0.42
C GLN A 190 12.70 3.10 0.90
N LEU A 191 13.39 2.71 1.97
CA LEU A 191 12.87 2.74 3.33
C LEU A 191 13.77 3.58 4.23
N PRO A 192 13.20 4.21 5.28
CA PRO A 192 14.00 4.79 6.34
C PRO A 192 14.78 3.70 7.09
N ARG A 193 15.82 4.10 7.83
CA ARG A 193 16.67 3.18 8.60
C ARG A 193 15.95 2.42 9.71
N THR A 194 14.81 2.93 10.17
CA THR A 194 14.01 2.44 11.30
C THR A 194 12.53 2.78 11.07
N GLY A 195 11.61 2.14 11.80
CA GLY A 195 10.20 2.55 11.87
C GLY A 195 9.29 2.03 10.75
N PHE A 196 9.84 1.28 9.79
CA PHE A 196 9.04 0.61 8.76
C PHE A 196 8.42 -0.68 9.30
N THR A 197 7.39 -1.19 8.62
CA THR A 197 6.68 -2.41 9.03
C THR A 197 7.00 -3.59 8.13
N LEU A 198 6.95 -4.79 8.69
CA LEU A 198 7.00 -6.06 7.95
C LEU A 198 5.67 -6.78 8.21
N ALA A 199 5.03 -7.26 7.16
CA ALA A 199 3.79 -8.01 7.27
C ALA A 199 3.87 -9.26 6.39
N ALA A 200 3.28 -10.35 6.87
CA ALA A 200 3.26 -11.61 6.14
C ALA A 200 1.98 -12.38 6.39
N LYS A 201 1.57 -13.16 5.39
CA LYS A 201 0.50 -14.15 5.49
C LYS A 201 1.04 -15.52 5.10
N PHE A 202 0.57 -16.52 5.81
CA PHE A 202 1.04 -17.89 5.67
C PHE A 202 -0.09 -18.88 5.94
N ASP A 203 0.07 -20.08 5.40
CA ASP A 203 -0.89 -21.18 5.53
C ASP A 203 -0.14 -22.50 5.69
N ASP A 204 -0.72 -23.41 6.44
CA ASP A 204 -0.22 -24.76 6.62
C ASP A 204 -1.39 -25.75 6.46
N PRO A 205 -1.42 -26.52 5.35
CA PRO A 205 -2.48 -27.47 5.11
C PRO A 205 -2.37 -28.74 5.99
N GLY A 206 -1.20 -29.01 6.58
CA GLY A 206 -0.95 -30.19 7.43
C GLY A 206 -1.18 -29.95 8.92
N GLY A 207 -1.07 -28.70 9.37
CA GLY A 207 -1.08 -28.38 10.79
C GLY A 207 -1.29 -26.91 11.12
N ALA A 208 -0.81 -26.52 12.31
CA ALA A 208 -0.85 -25.14 12.78
C ALA A 208 0.55 -24.52 12.72
N ILE A 209 0.63 -23.22 12.49
CA ILE A 209 1.89 -22.47 12.48
C ILE A 209 2.42 -22.26 13.92
N ASP A 210 3.72 -22.47 14.13
CA ASP A 210 4.40 -22.12 15.39
C ASP A 210 4.76 -20.62 15.38
N THR A 211 3.99 -19.83 16.12
CA THR A 211 4.19 -18.37 16.18
C THR A 211 5.50 -17.94 16.85
N ASN A 212 6.21 -18.84 17.53
CA ASN A 212 7.55 -18.57 18.08
C ASN A 212 8.66 -19.08 17.14
N GLY A 213 8.30 -19.70 16.02
CA GLY A 213 9.21 -20.33 15.08
C GLY A 213 9.57 -19.48 13.86
N PHE A 214 9.18 -18.20 13.83
CA PHE A 214 9.47 -17.32 12.70
C PHE A 214 10.94 -16.93 12.64
N LEU A 215 11.48 -16.96 11.42
CA LEU A 215 12.85 -16.53 11.13
C LEU A 215 12.80 -15.35 10.16
N VAL A 216 13.12 -14.16 10.65
CA VAL A 216 13.28 -12.94 9.83
C VAL A 216 14.75 -12.59 9.80
N SER A 217 15.38 -12.54 8.64
CA SER A 217 16.82 -12.24 8.55
C SER A 217 17.12 -11.21 7.48
N SER A 218 18.18 -10.43 7.69
CA SER A 218 18.66 -9.42 6.73
C SER A 218 19.90 -9.88 5.98
N SER A 219 20.09 -9.47 4.73
CA SER A 219 21.32 -9.70 3.96
C SER A 219 22.53 -8.89 4.44
N VAL A 220 22.33 -7.95 5.36
CA VAL A 220 23.40 -7.11 5.94
C VAL A 220 23.34 -7.12 7.46
N ASP A 221 24.40 -6.63 8.09
CA ASP A 221 24.43 -6.47 9.54
C ASP A 221 23.39 -5.43 10.00
N VAL A 222 22.71 -5.73 11.11
CA VAL A 222 21.68 -4.88 11.73
C VAL A 222 22.07 -4.61 13.17
N ARG A 223 21.88 -3.38 13.66
CA ARG A 223 22.13 -3.04 15.07
C ARG A 223 20.81 -3.00 15.83
N SER A 224 20.69 -3.69 16.97
CA SER A 224 19.55 -3.57 17.88
C SER A 224 20.02 -3.27 19.29
N GLY A 225 19.57 -2.16 19.89
CA GLY A 225 19.90 -1.82 21.28
C GLY A 225 21.41 -1.70 21.59
N GLY A 226 22.24 -1.45 20.58
CA GLY A 226 23.71 -1.43 20.68
C GLY A 226 24.40 -2.75 20.31
N THR A 227 23.67 -3.86 20.26
CA THR A 227 24.15 -5.18 19.81
C THR A 227 24.19 -5.25 18.29
N LEU A 228 25.24 -5.84 17.72
CA LEU A 228 25.37 -6.08 16.28
C LEU A 228 24.90 -7.49 15.94
N PHE A 229 23.86 -7.60 15.12
CA PHE A 229 23.36 -8.82 14.54
C PHE A 229 23.97 -8.96 13.15
N ALA A 230 24.78 -10.00 12.96
CA ALA A 230 25.42 -10.23 11.67
C ALA A 230 24.38 -10.58 10.59
N ALA A 231 24.66 -10.23 9.33
CA ALA A 231 23.85 -10.61 8.16
C ALA A 231 23.41 -12.07 8.23
N GLY A 232 22.10 -12.34 8.13
CA GLY A 232 21.48 -13.67 8.24
C GLY A 232 21.10 -14.11 9.66
N ALA A 233 21.32 -13.27 10.69
CA ALA A 233 20.83 -13.55 12.05
C ALA A 233 19.30 -13.41 12.10
N ASN A 234 18.64 -14.17 12.97
CA ASN A 234 17.20 -13.98 13.20
C ASN A 234 16.98 -12.67 13.96
N LEU A 235 16.14 -11.81 13.39
CA LEU A 235 15.76 -10.51 13.89
C LEU A 235 14.34 -10.53 14.48
N PHE A 236 13.58 -11.62 14.37
CA PHE A 236 12.16 -11.63 14.74
C PHE A 236 11.90 -11.10 16.16
N ASP A 237 12.67 -11.55 17.14
CA ASP A 237 12.55 -11.14 18.55
C ASP A 237 13.04 -9.70 18.82
N GLU A 238 13.73 -9.08 17.85
CA GLU A 238 14.18 -7.69 17.93
C GLU A 238 13.14 -6.71 17.37
N LEU A 239 12.08 -7.21 16.72
CA LEU A 239 11.02 -6.40 16.11
C LEU A 239 9.80 -6.30 17.04
N ASP A 240 9.12 -5.16 16.98
CA ASP A 240 7.90 -4.93 17.77
C ASP A 240 6.70 -5.62 17.11
N ALA A 241 6.23 -6.71 17.72
CA ALA A 241 5.03 -7.41 17.30
C ALA A 241 3.76 -6.59 17.58
N THR A 242 3.06 -6.17 16.52
CA THR A 242 1.74 -5.51 16.63
C THR A 242 0.60 -6.52 16.55
N ASN A 243 0.75 -7.52 15.68
CA ASN A 243 -0.16 -8.66 15.56
C ASN A 243 0.66 -9.91 15.19
N VAL A 244 0.44 -11.03 15.85
CA VAL A 244 1.08 -12.32 15.51
C VAL A 244 0.06 -13.42 15.76
N THR A 245 -0.29 -14.15 14.71
CA THR A 245 -1.26 -15.24 14.73
C THR A 245 -0.73 -16.42 13.92
N ALA A 246 -1.49 -17.52 13.90
CA ALA A 246 -1.17 -18.68 13.07
C ALA A 246 -1.45 -18.48 11.56
N ALA A 247 -1.97 -17.32 11.12
CA ALA A 247 -2.22 -17.02 9.71
C ALA A 247 -1.44 -15.80 9.19
N GLU A 248 -1.04 -14.90 10.07
CA GLU A 248 -0.36 -13.66 9.69
C GLU A 248 0.41 -13.03 10.85
N PHE A 249 1.33 -12.13 10.50
CA PHE A 249 1.89 -11.17 11.44
C PHE A 249 1.97 -9.75 10.86
N LEU A 250 2.06 -8.77 11.76
CA LEU A 250 2.49 -7.41 11.53
C LEU A 250 3.55 -7.03 12.57
N LEU A 251 4.77 -6.80 12.10
CA LEU A 251 5.92 -6.36 12.90
C LEU A 251 6.30 -4.92 12.54
N THR A 252 6.84 -4.19 13.50
CA THR A 252 7.43 -2.87 13.29
C THR A 252 8.91 -2.93 13.62
N VAL A 253 9.76 -2.31 12.79
CA VAL A 253 11.17 -2.10 13.12
C VAL A 253 11.26 -0.96 14.13
N PRO A 254 11.55 -1.23 15.42
CA PRO A 254 11.61 -0.17 16.42
C PRO A 254 12.78 0.78 16.13
N SER A 255 12.78 1.95 16.77
CA SER A 255 13.90 2.91 16.66
C SER A 255 15.22 2.37 17.21
N THR A 256 15.18 1.31 18.02
CA THR A 256 16.36 0.60 18.54
C THR A 256 17.01 -0.31 17.50
N VAL A 257 16.27 -0.75 16.48
CA VAL A 257 16.75 -1.61 15.39
C VAL A 257 17.08 -0.74 14.18
N VAL A 258 18.37 -0.64 13.85
CA VAL A 258 18.90 0.25 12.83
C VAL A 258 19.56 -0.54 11.72
N PHE A 259 19.03 -0.37 10.52
CA PHE A 259 19.65 -0.88 9.30
C PHE A 259 20.70 0.11 8.73
N ALA A 260 21.75 -0.41 8.10
CA ALA A 260 22.75 0.40 7.40
C ALA A 260 22.18 0.96 6.08
N GLU A 261 22.69 2.09 5.57
CA GLU A 261 22.28 2.56 4.25
C GLU A 261 22.77 1.63 3.13
N GLY A 262 22.00 1.53 2.04
CA GLY A 262 22.34 0.70 0.88
C GLY A 262 21.29 -0.36 0.55
N ASP A 263 21.61 -1.20 -0.43
CA ASP A 263 20.75 -2.29 -0.90
C ASP A 263 20.73 -3.45 0.10
N GLN A 264 19.53 -3.96 0.35
CA GLN A 264 19.26 -5.00 1.34
C GLN A 264 18.17 -5.96 0.87
N SER A 265 18.10 -7.10 1.55
CA SER A 265 16.94 -7.97 1.49
C SER A 265 16.58 -8.51 2.85
N LEU A 266 15.27 -8.59 3.13
CA LEU A 266 14.73 -9.38 4.23
C LEU A 266 14.25 -10.72 3.70
N GLN A 267 14.57 -11.77 4.43
CA GLN A 267 14.08 -13.12 4.16
C GLN A 267 13.23 -13.59 5.34
N LEU A 268 12.06 -14.13 5.02
CA LEU A 268 11.16 -14.79 5.97
C LEU A 268 11.15 -16.29 5.72
N ILE A 269 11.23 -17.06 6.80
CA ILE A 269 10.89 -18.47 6.86
C ILE A 269 9.90 -18.67 8.02
N VAL A 270 8.88 -19.49 7.78
CA VAL A 270 7.87 -19.86 8.77
C VAL A 270 8.07 -21.31 9.16
N LYS A 271 7.90 -21.61 10.45
CA LYS A 271 7.92 -22.97 11.00
C LYS A 271 6.50 -23.34 11.45
N ASP A 272 6.08 -24.56 11.16
CA ASP A 272 4.84 -25.11 11.70
C ASP A 272 5.06 -25.73 13.10
N THR A 273 4.00 -26.29 13.65
CA THR A 273 4.02 -27.03 14.93
C THR A 273 4.61 -28.43 14.80
N SER A 274 4.75 -28.96 13.58
CA SER A 274 5.44 -30.22 13.25
C SER A 274 6.97 -30.05 13.16
N GLY A 275 7.45 -28.80 13.14
CA GLY A 275 8.84 -28.42 13.00
C GLY A 275 9.32 -28.28 11.55
N LEU A 276 8.48 -28.47 10.53
CA LEU A 276 8.84 -28.22 9.14
C LEU A 276 8.94 -26.71 8.86
N LEU A 277 9.84 -26.37 7.95
CA LEU A 277 10.04 -24.98 7.50
C LEU A 277 9.45 -24.76 6.11
N SER A 278 8.92 -23.56 5.90
CA SER A 278 8.54 -23.08 4.58
C SER A 278 9.77 -22.89 3.70
N ASP A 279 9.56 -22.84 2.39
CA ASP A 279 10.57 -22.27 1.51
C ASP A 279 10.75 -20.77 1.84
N PRO A 280 11.96 -20.22 1.73
CA PRO A 280 12.21 -18.82 2.07
C PRO A 280 11.58 -17.86 1.06
N VAL A 281 10.94 -16.80 1.55
CA VAL A 281 10.48 -15.67 0.73
C VAL A 281 11.35 -14.45 1.01
N THR A 282 11.80 -13.76 -0.04
CA THR A 282 12.74 -12.64 0.06
C THR A 282 12.21 -11.37 -0.57
N GLN A 283 12.14 -10.31 0.24
CA GLN A 283 11.84 -8.94 -0.18
C GLN A 283 13.14 -8.12 -0.25
N THR A 284 13.41 -7.47 -1.39
CA THR A 284 14.54 -6.54 -1.54
C THR A 284 14.14 -5.09 -1.28
N PHE A 285 15.03 -4.23 -0.80
CA PHE A 285 14.77 -2.79 -0.68
C PHE A 285 16.10 -2.05 -0.50
N ARG A 286 16.05 -0.73 -0.49
CA ARG A 286 17.20 0.14 -0.21
C ARG A 286 16.91 0.95 1.04
N ILE A 287 17.82 0.92 2.00
CA ILE A 287 17.76 1.82 3.13
C ILE A 287 18.42 3.15 2.76
N ARG A 288 17.73 4.24 3.03
CA ARG A 288 18.25 5.60 2.84
C ARG A 288 17.73 6.54 3.92
N THR A 289 18.56 7.49 4.34
CA THR A 289 18.08 8.62 5.16
C THR A 289 17.22 9.54 4.29
N PRO A 290 15.98 9.83 4.69
CA PRO A 290 15.12 10.74 3.93
C PRO A 290 15.70 12.15 3.89
N THR A 291 15.68 12.80 2.73
CA THR A 291 15.97 14.23 2.58
C THR A 291 14.65 15.00 2.44
N ASN A 292 14.66 16.31 2.72
CA ASN A 292 13.47 17.14 2.50
C ASN A 292 13.05 17.17 1.03
N GLU A 293 14.02 17.05 0.11
CA GLU A 293 13.77 16.94 -1.34
C GLU A 293 13.01 15.66 -1.70
N ALA A 294 13.12 14.60 -0.88
CA ALA A 294 12.40 13.34 -1.06
C ALA A 294 11.03 13.31 -0.35
N ARG A 295 10.65 14.37 0.40
CA ARG A 295 9.41 14.42 1.18
C ARG A 295 8.41 15.39 0.52
N PRO A 296 7.50 14.92 -0.35
CA PRO A 296 6.63 15.77 -1.14
C PRO A 296 5.59 16.54 -0.31
N LEU A 297 5.31 16.14 0.95
CA LEU A 297 4.13 16.60 1.70
C LEU A 297 4.48 17.31 3.03
N GLU A 298 5.71 17.80 3.20
CA GLU A 298 6.20 18.39 4.46
C GLU A 298 5.39 19.61 4.94
N SER A 299 4.82 20.40 4.02
CA SER A 299 4.05 21.61 4.34
C SER A 299 2.59 21.37 4.68
N GLY A 300 2.07 20.16 4.43
CA GLY A 300 0.62 19.91 4.44
C GLY A 300 -0.12 20.64 3.32
N GLN A 301 -1.21 20.05 2.83
CA GLN A 301 -1.95 20.58 1.70
C GLN A 301 -3.44 20.58 1.99
N THR A 302 -4.11 21.68 1.68
CA THR A 302 -5.57 21.76 1.72
C THR A 302 -6.08 21.93 0.30
N TRP A 303 -6.96 21.04 -0.15
CA TRP A 303 -7.65 21.12 -1.43
C TRP A 303 -9.06 21.68 -1.22
N PHE A 304 -9.32 22.84 -1.82
CA PHE A 304 -10.66 23.36 -1.97
C PHE A 304 -11.34 22.71 -3.18
N ILE A 305 -12.48 22.08 -2.94
CA ILE A 305 -13.32 21.48 -3.98
C ILE A 305 -14.42 22.48 -4.33
N ASP A 306 -14.38 22.99 -5.54
CA ASP A 306 -15.31 24.00 -6.05
C ASP A 306 -16.43 23.34 -6.86
N LEU A 307 -17.65 23.33 -6.31
CA LEU A 307 -18.86 22.86 -7.01
C LEU A 307 -19.64 23.99 -7.68
N SER A 308 -19.14 25.23 -7.62
CA SER A 308 -19.86 26.43 -8.09
C SER A 308 -19.57 26.80 -9.55
N ARG A 309 -18.78 25.97 -10.24
CA ARG A 309 -18.44 26.15 -11.65
C ARG A 309 -19.71 26.16 -12.52
N ASP A 310 -19.84 27.20 -13.32
CA ASP A 310 -20.95 27.46 -14.25
C ASP A 310 -20.33 27.89 -15.59
N LEU A 311 -19.99 26.91 -16.44
CA LEU A 311 -19.32 27.14 -17.73
C LEU A 311 -20.20 26.77 -18.91
N ASP A 312 -21.06 25.77 -18.75
CA ASP A 312 -21.89 25.21 -19.82
C ASP A 312 -23.29 24.96 -19.29
N ALA A 313 -24.32 25.18 -20.11
CA ALA A 313 -25.66 24.74 -19.79
C ALA A 313 -25.82 23.26 -20.14
N LEU A 314 -26.14 22.44 -19.14
CA LEU A 314 -26.35 21.00 -19.21
C LEU A 314 -27.83 20.66 -19.03
N SER A 315 -28.36 19.76 -19.86
CA SER A 315 -29.78 19.40 -19.76
C SER A 315 -30.09 18.00 -20.28
N SER A 316 -31.27 17.52 -19.93
CA SER A 316 -31.84 16.29 -20.47
C SER A 316 -33.31 16.46 -20.80
N ARG A 317 -33.82 15.61 -21.69
CA ARG A 317 -35.23 15.59 -22.09
C ARG A 317 -35.75 14.18 -22.31
N ASP A 318 -37.07 14.07 -22.33
CA ASP A 318 -37.77 12.82 -22.58
C ASP A 318 -37.46 12.27 -23.98
N GLY A 319 -37.23 10.96 -24.04
CA GLY A 319 -36.97 10.20 -25.25
C GLY A 319 -38.00 9.09 -25.44
N THR A 320 -38.03 8.47 -26.62
CA THR A 320 -38.96 7.35 -26.86
C THR A 320 -38.50 6.07 -26.16
N GLY A 321 -39.41 5.37 -25.49
CA GLY A 321 -39.18 4.00 -25.00
C GLY A 321 -38.35 3.90 -23.71
N ASN A 322 -38.66 4.70 -22.69
CA ASN A 322 -37.91 4.81 -21.42
C ASN A 322 -36.44 5.21 -21.63
N PHE A 323 -36.17 6.04 -22.65
CA PHE A 323 -34.87 6.59 -22.96
C PHE A 323 -34.81 8.04 -22.50
N VAL A 324 -33.65 8.48 -21.99
CA VAL A 324 -33.47 9.88 -21.57
C VAL A 324 -32.40 10.46 -22.47
N ILE A 325 -32.74 11.52 -23.21
CA ILE A 325 -31.80 12.18 -24.11
C ILE A 325 -30.98 13.15 -23.26
N ILE A 326 -29.66 12.93 -23.20
CA ILE A 326 -28.71 13.95 -22.72
C ILE A 326 -28.46 14.89 -23.89
N ASP A 327 -28.76 16.16 -23.70
CA ASP A 327 -28.49 17.18 -24.72
C ASP A 327 -27.00 17.51 -24.74
N ALA A 328 -26.47 17.81 -25.92
CA ALA A 328 -25.09 18.25 -26.04
C ALA A 328 -24.87 19.52 -25.20
N PRO A 329 -23.78 19.63 -24.44
CA PRO A 329 -23.47 20.81 -23.63
C PRO A 329 -23.50 22.10 -24.46
N VAL A 330 -24.16 23.13 -23.95
CA VAL A 330 -24.21 24.45 -24.59
C VAL A 330 -23.24 25.37 -23.88
N ALA A 331 -22.15 25.75 -24.55
CA ALA A 331 -21.15 26.64 -23.97
C ALA A 331 -21.74 27.99 -23.52
N GLY A 332 -21.43 28.37 -22.29
CA GLY A 332 -21.83 29.63 -21.67
C GLY A 332 -22.58 29.42 -20.35
N ALA A 333 -22.17 30.19 -19.34
CA ALA A 333 -22.78 30.19 -18.03
C ALA A 333 -24.29 30.50 -18.08
N ASN A 334 -25.08 29.82 -17.26
CA ASN A 334 -26.53 29.97 -17.20
C ASN A 334 -27.09 30.30 -15.81
N THR A 335 -26.22 30.66 -14.86
CA THR A 335 -26.49 30.98 -13.46
C THR A 335 -26.78 29.79 -12.54
N VAL A 336 -26.75 28.57 -13.08
CA VAL A 336 -26.85 27.33 -12.31
C VAL A 336 -25.50 26.63 -12.43
N PRO A 337 -24.85 26.24 -11.32
CA PRO A 337 -23.62 25.47 -11.42
C PRO A 337 -23.82 24.19 -12.22
N ASP A 338 -22.86 23.85 -13.09
CA ASP A 338 -22.93 22.69 -13.98
C ASP A 338 -23.14 21.38 -13.17
N PHE A 339 -22.51 21.29 -11.98
CA PHE A 339 -22.70 20.15 -11.08
C PHE A 339 -24.15 20.02 -10.57
N ASP A 340 -24.83 21.13 -10.32
CA ASP A 340 -26.24 21.13 -9.90
C ASP A 340 -27.17 20.68 -11.04
N GLU A 341 -26.82 20.98 -12.28
CA GLU A 341 -27.55 20.49 -13.46
C GLU A 341 -27.35 18.99 -13.66
N ASP A 342 -26.13 18.48 -13.50
CA ASP A 342 -25.85 17.03 -13.50
C ASP A 342 -26.65 16.30 -12.40
N LEU A 343 -26.77 16.88 -11.20
CA LEU A 343 -27.65 16.34 -10.15
C LEU A 343 -29.13 16.34 -10.54
N THR A 344 -29.57 17.32 -11.33
CA THR A 344 -30.94 17.39 -11.85
C THR A 344 -31.16 16.30 -12.90
N ILE A 345 -30.20 16.07 -13.79
CA ILE A 345 -30.23 14.99 -14.79
C ILE A 345 -30.31 13.62 -14.11
N LEU A 346 -29.54 13.40 -13.05
CA LEU A 346 -29.54 12.16 -12.26
C LEU A 346 -30.79 12.00 -11.37
N GLY A 347 -31.65 13.01 -11.27
CA GLY A 347 -32.84 13.00 -10.41
C GLY A 347 -32.54 13.14 -8.92
N LEU A 348 -31.34 13.60 -8.55
CA LEU A 348 -30.95 13.93 -7.17
C LEU A 348 -31.33 15.37 -6.79
N ARG A 349 -31.75 16.19 -7.76
CA ARG A 349 -32.22 17.56 -7.59
C ARG A 349 -33.52 17.79 -8.38
N THR A 350 -34.38 18.68 -7.89
CA THR A 350 -35.62 19.09 -8.59
C THR A 350 -35.81 20.62 -8.54
N ASP A 351 -36.56 21.17 -9.50
CA ASP A 351 -36.94 22.59 -9.55
C ASP A 351 -37.89 22.98 -8.41
N ASN A 352 -38.60 22.01 -7.82
CA ASN A 352 -39.59 22.23 -6.77
C ASN A 352 -39.22 21.47 -5.48
N PRO A 353 -38.11 21.84 -4.80
CA PRO A 353 -37.64 21.09 -3.64
C PRO A 353 -38.60 21.18 -2.46
N LEU A 354 -38.70 20.09 -1.70
CA LEU A 354 -39.44 20.06 -0.43
C LEU A 354 -38.74 21.00 0.56
N GLN A 355 -39.50 21.88 1.19
CA GLN A 355 -38.96 22.84 2.15
C GLN A 355 -38.84 22.24 3.56
N ASN A 356 -37.89 22.72 4.36
CA ASN A 356 -37.72 22.37 5.77
C ASN A 356 -37.61 20.86 6.04
N VAL A 357 -36.83 20.14 5.22
CA VAL A 357 -36.59 18.70 5.35
C VAL A 357 -35.73 18.41 6.58
N VAL A 358 -34.62 19.13 6.74
CA VAL A 358 -33.78 19.09 7.96
C VAL A 358 -33.53 20.52 8.43
N GLY A 359 -34.16 20.90 9.53
CA GLY A 359 -34.12 22.29 10.00
C GLY A 359 -34.73 23.23 8.95
N SER A 360 -33.98 24.24 8.51
CA SER A 360 -34.39 25.17 7.45
C SER A 360 -33.99 24.73 6.03
N GLN A 361 -33.30 23.59 5.89
CA GLN A 361 -32.79 23.16 4.59
C GLN A 361 -33.90 22.51 3.74
N ASN A 362 -33.91 22.81 2.45
CA ASN A 362 -34.78 22.12 1.49
C ASN A 362 -34.17 20.78 1.03
N SER A 363 -34.94 19.96 0.30
CA SER A 363 -34.48 18.62 -0.14
C SER A 363 -33.21 18.66 -0.99
N ASN A 364 -33.06 19.64 -1.88
CA ASN A 364 -31.86 19.76 -2.71
C ASN A 364 -30.62 20.09 -1.86
N GLU A 365 -30.76 20.99 -0.89
CA GLU A 365 -29.68 21.35 0.03
C GLU A 365 -29.26 20.17 0.91
N VAL A 366 -30.21 19.37 1.39
CA VAL A 366 -29.92 18.16 2.17
C VAL A 366 -29.20 17.12 1.31
N VAL A 367 -29.66 16.88 0.07
CA VAL A 367 -29.01 15.93 -0.85
C VAL A 367 -27.58 16.38 -1.18
N LEU A 368 -27.39 17.65 -1.53
CA LEU A 368 -26.06 18.20 -1.80
C LEU A 368 -25.12 18.04 -0.59
N GLY A 369 -25.61 18.35 0.62
CA GLY A 369 -24.83 18.17 1.85
C GLY A 369 -24.44 16.71 2.11
N LEU A 370 -25.33 15.75 1.81
CA LEU A 370 -25.01 14.32 1.91
C LEU A 370 -23.99 13.85 0.86
N ILE A 371 -24.08 14.36 -0.38
CA ILE A 371 -23.09 14.07 -1.44
C ILE A 371 -21.72 14.63 -1.05
N GLN A 372 -21.67 15.89 -0.58
CA GLN A 372 -20.44 16.50 -0.07
C GLN A 372 -19.83 15.69 1.08
N ALA A 373 -20.66 15.22 2.02
CA ALA A 373 -20.21 14.35 3.10
C ALA A 373 -19.62 13.04 2.58
N ALA A 374 -20.28 12.39 1.61
CA ALA A 374 -19.79 11.16 0.98
C ALA A 374 -18.48 11.38 0.21
N ILE A 375 -18.34 12.52 -0.49
CA ILE A 375 -17.09 12.89 -1.17
C ILE A 375 -15.95 13.04 -0.15
N LEU A 376 -16.16 13.82 0.91
CA LEU A 376 -15.13 14.04 1.94
C LEU A 376 -14.76 12.76 2.68
N GLU A 377 -15.73 11.91 3.02
CA GLU A 377 -15.49 10.62 3.68
C GLU A 377 -14.58 9.72 2.83
N ASN A 378 -14.86 9.61 1.53
CA ASN A 378 -14.04 8.80 0.63
C ASN A 378 -12.65 9.41 0.39
N LEU A 379 -12.55 10.73 0.17
CA LEU A 379 -11.25 11.40 0.03
C LEU A 379 -10.38 11.26 1.30
N GLN A 380 -10.97 11.39 2.49
CA GLN A 380 -10.28 11.15 3.76
C GLN A 380 -9.81 9.70 3.89
N ARG A 381 -10.57 8.74 3.37
CA ARG A 381 -10.16 7.34 3.32
C ARG A 381 -8.98 7.13 2.37
N TYR A 382 -9.03 7.67 1.15
CA TYR A 382 -7.96 7.50 0.16
C TYR A 382 -6.64 8.15 0.61
N TYR A 383 -6.72 9.32 1.24
CA TYR A 383 -5.58 10.07 1.78
C TYR A 383 -5.37 9.85 3.29
N ALA A 384 -5.87 8.75 3.84
CA ALA A 384 -5.74 8.45 5.26
C ALA A 384 -4.26 8.39 5.70
N GLY A 385 -3.93 9.08 6.79
CA GLY A 385 -2.57 9.11 7.34
C GLY A 385 -1.61 10.08 6.63
N THR A 386 -2.09 10.84 5.64
CA THR A 386 -1.32 11.87 4.94
C THR A 386 -1.54 13.26 5.58
N THR A 387 -0.85 14.28 5.10
CA THR A 387 -1.08 15.70 5.49
C THR A 387 -2.03 16.43 4.53
N VAL A 388 -2.61 15.72 3.56
CA VAL A 388 -3.58 16.26 2.60
C VAL A 388 -4.97 16.32 3.24
N GLN A 389 -5.64 17.46 3.08
CA GLN A 389 -6.98 17.72 3.59
C GLN A 389 -7.87 18.25 2.46
N PHE A 390 -9.18 17.99 2.55
CA PHE A 390 -10.15 18.42 1.56
C PHE A 390 -11.25 19.24 2.24
N THR A 391 -11.74 20.27 1.54
CA THR A 391 -12.77 21.18 2.06
C THR A 391 -13.67 21.70 0.94
N PHE A 392 -14.96 21.87 1.24
CA PHE A 392 -15.91 22.63 0.41
C PHE A 392 -16.05 24.09 0.86
N SER A 393 -15.46 24.47 1.99
CA SER A 393 -15.40 25.86 2.43
C SER A 393 -14.28 26.58 1.68
N ASP A 394 -14.61 27.61 0.90
CA ASP A 394 -13.62 28.43 0.18
C ASP A 394 -12.63 29.05 1.19
N PRO A 395 -11.33 28.71 1.11
CA PRO A 395 -10.31 29.24 2.00
C PRO A 395 -9.92 30.70 1.70
N GLY A 396 -10.58 31.35 0.74
CA GLY A 396 -10.27 32.70 0.28
C GLY A 396 -9.37 32.67 -0.96
N PRO A 397 -9.20 33.82 -1.65
CA PRO A 397 -8.75 33.88 -3.04
C PRO A 397 -7.41 33.19 -3.29
N PHE A 398 -7.30 32.51 -4.44
CA PHE A 398 -6.03 32.00 -4.95
C PHE A 398 -5.18 33.13 -5.57
N PRO A 399 -3.84 33.11 -5.45
CA PRO A 399 -2.99 34.11 -6.09
C PRO A 399 -3.14 34.14 -7.63
N SER A 400 -3.91 35.12 -8.11
CA SER A 400 -4.14 35.37 -9.54
C SER A 400 -2.99 36.22 -10.14
N PRO A 401 -2.63 36.05 -11.43
CA PRO A 401 -3.23 35.16 -12.43
C PRO A 401 -2.41 33.89 -12.64
N ARG A 402 -1.99 33.21 -11.57
CA ARG A 402 -1.08 32.06 -11.69
C ARG A 402 -1.86 30.74 -11.63
N PRO A 403 -1.57 29.78 -12.51
CA PRO A 403 -2.14 28.44 -12.43
C PRO A 403 -1.56 27.65 -11.26
N PHE A 404 -0.35 28.00 -10.81
CA PHE A 404 0.31 27.40 -9.66
C PHE A 404 1.22 28.40 -8.96
N VAL A 405 1.46 28.21 -7.66
CA VAL A 405 2.38 29.03 -6.87
C VAL A 405 3.15 28.19 -5.87
N ALA A 406 4.35 28.62 -5.47
CA ALA A 406 5.10 27.94 -4.41
C ALA A 406 4.29 27.88 -3.09
N TYR A 407 4.52 26.84 -2.29
CA TYR A 407 3.83 26.59 -1.02
C TYR A 407 3.87 27.75 -0.02
N ASP A 408 4.85 28.66 -0.09
CA ASP A 408 4.93 29.82 0.79
C ASP A 408 4.05 31.00 0.32
N LYS A 409 3.41 30.89 -0.85
CA LYS A 409 2.61 31.95 -1.48
C LYS A 409 1.10 31.72 -1.42
N ALA A 410 0.66 30.51 -1.13
CA ALA A 410 -0.72 30.20 -0.83
C ALA A 410 -0.77 29.11 0.25
N ASN A 411 -1.95 28.83 0.80
CA ASN A 411 -2.17 27.79 1.82
C ASN A 411 -3.10 26.67 1.35
N HIS A 412 -3.51 26.67 0.08
CA HIS A 412 -4.46 25.72 -0.48
C HIS A 412 -4.29 25.56 -2.00
N SER A 413 -4.54 24.35 -2.50
CA SER A 413 -4.81 24.08 -3.92
C SER A 413 -6.33 24.13 -4.17
N ARG A 414 -6.74 24.24 -5.43
CA ARG A 414 -8.16 24.27 -5.84
C ARG A 414 -8.41 23.32 -6.99
N ILE A 415 -9.56 22.67 -6.97
CA ILE A 415 -10.06 21.85 -8.08
C ILE A 415 -11.56 22.04 -8.18
N ALA A 416 -12.08 22.14 -9.41
CA ALA A 416 -13.49 22.33 -9.64
C ALA A 416 -14.14 21.09 -10.25
N VAL A 417 -15.42 20.91 -9.94
CA VAL A 417 -16.29 19.86 -10.45
C VAL A 417 -17.37 20.52 -11.28
N GLY A 418 -17.53 20.07 -12.52
CA GLY A 418 -18.51 20.61 -13.44
C GLY A 418 -17.90 21.04 -14.76
N GLY A 419 -18.79 21.26 -15.71
CA GLY A 419 -18.50 21.56 -17.10
C GLY A 419 -18.38 20.29 -17.94
N ALA A 420 -18.40 20.49 -19.25
CA ALA A 420 -18.12 19.45 -20.20
C ALA A 420 -16.68 19.55 -20.73
N THR A 421 -16.08 18.39 -20.97
CA THR A 421 -14.84 18.32 -21.74
C THR A 421 -15.15 18.37 -23.24
N THR A 422 -14.19 18.88 -24.02
CA THR A 422 -14.22 18.75 -25.49
C THR A 422 -13.52 17.49 -25.99
N ALA A 423 -12.83 16.76 -25.09
CA ALA A 423 -12.14 15.52 -25.37
C ALA A 423 -13.03 14.31 -25.01
N SER A 424 -13.30 13.46 -25.99
CA SER A 424 -14.16 12.28 -25.81
C SER A 424 -13.61 11.36 -24.72
N GLY A 425 -14.45 10.99 -23.76
CA GLY A 425 -14.11 10.03 -22.70
C GLY A 425 -13.26 10.57 -21.56
N THR A 426 -12.92 11.87 -21.56
CA THR A 426 -12.15 12.48 -20.47
C THR A 426 -13.06 12.80 -19.27
N LEU A 427 -12.68 12.28 -18.10
CA LEU A 427 -13.41 12.51 -16.83
C LEU A 427 -12.76 13.60 -15.96
N GLY A 428 -11.52 13.98 -16.25
CA GLY A 428 -10.83 15.05 -15.55
C GLY A 428 -9.53 15.45 -16.22
N THR A 429 -8.99 16.59 -15.80
CA THR A 429 -7.69 17.10 -16.22
C THR A 429 -7.13 18.01 -15.10
N ALA A 430 -5.90 17.78 -14.69
CA ALA A 430 -5.23 18.58 -13.66
C ALA A 430 -3.88 19.12 -14.12
N ILE A 431 -3.41 20.14 -13.42
CA ILE A 431 -2.00 20.55 -13.47
C ILE A 431 -1.17 19.45 -12.82
N TYR A 432 -0.09 19.09 -13.50
CA TYR A 432 0.89 18.16 -12.98
C TYR A 432 1.98 18.89 -12.18
N ASP A 433 2.24 18.44 -10.95
CA ASP A 433 3.35 18.91 -10.11
C ASP A 433 4.10 17.72 -9.51
N SER A 434 5.25 17.41 -10.10
CA SER A 434 6.00 16.17 -9.87
C SER A 434 6.51 15.96 -8.46
N ASN A 435 6.65 17.02 -7.70
CA ASN A 435 7.22 16.97 -6.35
C ASN A 435 6.28 17.57 -5.31
N ASN A 436 5.03 17.86 -5.70
CA ASN A 436 4.13 18.65 -4.88
C ASN A 436 4.89 19.88 -4.33
N ALA A 437 5.58 20.60 -5.22
CA ALA A 437 6.39 21.77 -4.90
C ALA A 437 5.57 23.07 -4.91
N GLN A 438 4.35 23.00 -5.41
CA GLN A 438 3.45 24.11 -5.68
C GLN A 438 2.03 23.78 -5.19
N GLN A 439 1.23 24.83 -5.11
CA GLN A 439 -0.21 24.73 -4.99
C GLN A 439 -0.82 25.08 -6.32
N ASP A 440 -1.79 24.30 -6.73
CA ASP A 440 -2.40 24.35 -8.06
C ASP A 440 -3.78 24.95 -8.02
N ASN A 441 -4.15 25.57 -9.14
CA ASN A 441 -5.48 26.08 -9.38
C ASN A 441 -6.09 25.38 -10.61
N ASN A 442 -6.65 24.20 -10.36
CA ASN A 442 -7.37 23.40 -11.35
C ASN A 442 -8.80 23.91 -11.60
N THR A 443 -9.12 25.15 -11.22
CA THR A 443 -10.41 25.78 -11.56
C THR A 443 -10.36 26.63 -12.83
N LEU A 444 -9.16 26.92 -13.35
CA LEU A 444 -8.95 27.81 -14.48
C LEU A 444 -9.46 27.24 -15.81
N ASP A 445 -9.91 28.16 -16.67
CA ASP A 445 -10.29 27.90 -18.05
C ASP A 445 -9.09 27.85 -19.01
N VAL A 446 -9.36 27.51 -20.27
CA VAL A 446 -8.39 27.61 -21.37
C VAL A 446 -7.94 29.07 -21.51
N GLY A 447 -6.63 29.29 -21.50
CA GLY A 447 -6.08 30.65 -21.51
C GLY A 447 -4.57 30.70 -21.36
N THR A 448 -4.03 31.91 -21.20
CA THR A 448 -2.61 32.11 -20.87
C THR A 448 -2.49 32.89 -19.57
N TYR A 449 -1.82 32.29 -18.59
CA TYR A 449 -1.77 32.72 -17.20
C TYR A 449 -0.30 32.85 -16.77
N ASP A 450 0.18 34.08 -16.62
CA ASP A 450 1.60 34.38 -16.30
C ASP A 450 2.60 33.66 -17.24
N GLY A 451 2.28 33.59 -18.54
CA GLY A 451 3.10 32.92 -19.56
C GLY A 451 2.89 31.41 -19.68
N VAL A 452 2.04 30.81 -18.85
CA VAL A 452 1.65 29.40 -18.94
C VAL A 452 0.37 29.28 -19.78
N ALA A 453 0.43 28.57 -20.90
CA ALA A 453 -0.73 28.31 -21.74
C ALA A 453 -1.45 27.04 -21.26
N LEU A 454 -2.72 27.18 -20.87
CA LEU A 454 -3.63 26.07 -20.63
C LEU A 454 -4.43 25.82 -21.90
N THR A 455 -4.26 24.63 -22.50
CA THR A 455 -4.89 24.23 -23.77
C THR A 455 -6.15 23.40 -23.60
N ALA A 456 -6.43 22.94 -22.37
CA ALA A 456 -7.63 22.22 -21.99
C ALA A 456 -8.24 22.83 -20.73
N ARG A 457 -9.54 22.61 -20.53
CA ARG A 457 -10.22 22.93 -19.27
C ARG A 457 -9.66 22.03 -18.17
N LEU A 458 -9.47 22.57 -16.97
CA LEU A 458 -9.02 21.81 -15.79
C LEU A 458 -10.21 21.42 -14.90
N GLY A 459 -10.02 20.48 -13.99
CA GLY A 459 -11.04 19.97 -13.06
C GLY A 459 -11.60 18.61 -13.47
N ILE A 460 -12.75 18.23 -12.90
CA ILE A 460 -13.43 16.97 -13.23
C ILE A 460 -14.77 17.21 -13.92
N PHE A 461 -15.10 16.34 -14.88
CA PHE A 461 -16.22 16.47 -15.82
C PHE A 461 -17.15 15.26 -15.70
N VAL A 462 -17.99 15.24 -14.65
CA VAL A 462 -18.86 14.09 -14.35
C VAL A 462 -19.95 13.88 -15.42
N HIS A 463 -20.34 14.94 -16.12
CA HIS A 463 -21.26 14.90 -17.25
C HIS A 463 -20.88 13.86 -18.31
N THR A 464 -19.58 13.71 -18.60
CA THR A 464 -19.06 12.75 -19.58
C THR A 464 -19.48 11.30 -19.23
N MET A 465 -19.45 10.93 -17.95
CA MET A 465 -19.89 9.60 -17.50
C MET A 465 -21.40 9.46 -17.58
N ILE A 466 -22.15 10.52 -17.27
CA ILE A 466 -23.61 10.54 -17.34
C ILE A 466 -24.06 10.31 -18.80
N GLU A 467 -23.46 11.03 -19.76
CA GLU A 467 -23.73 10.86 -21.19
C GLU A 467 -23.45 9.42 -21.64
N ALA A 468 -22.30 8.86 -21.24
CA ALA A 468 -21.86 7.53 -21.66
C ALA A 468 -22.75 6.39 -21.11
N ASP A 469 -23.09 6.42 -19.82
CA ASP A 469 -23.60 5.24 -19.13
C ASP A 469 -25.07 5.30 -18.69
N MET A 470 -25.72 6.48 -18.69
CA MET A 470 -27.09 6.63 -18.16
C MET A 470 -28.14 5.86 -18.98
N ASN A 471 -27.88 5.64 -20.27
CA ASN A 471 -28.76 4.85 -21.15
C ASN A 471 -28.28 3.39 -21.32
N ARG A 472 -27.06 3.05 -20.92
CA ARG A 472 -26.47 1.73 -21.14
C ARG A 472 -27.18 0.68 -20.27
N ILE A 473 -27.86 -0.27 -20.89
CA ILE A 473 -28.53 -1.37 -20.16
C ILE A 473 -27.46 -2.19 -19.42
N GLY A 474 -27.65 -2.38 -18.12
CA GLY A 474 -26.73 -3.14 -17.27
C GLY A 474 -25.52 -2.35 -16.77
N SER A 475 -25.41 -1.04 -17.03
CA SER A 475 -24.42 -0.20 -16.33
C SER A 475 -24.84 0.00 -14.87
N GLY A 476 -23.85 0.12 -13.99
CA GLY A 476 -24.09 0.45 -12.57
C GLY A 476 -24.70 1.84 -12.41
N LEU A 477 -24.26 2.82 -13.21
CA LEU A 477 -24.82 4.17 -13.18
C LEU A 477 -26.32 4.11 -13.48
N ARG A 478 -26.74 3.40 -14.53
CA ARG A 478 -28.17 3.26 -14.81
C ARG A 478 -28.89 2.54 -13.67
N ALA A 479 -28.32 1.47 -13.13
CA ALA A 479 -28.94 0.70 -12.05
C ALA A 479 -29.21 1.56 -10.79
N ASP A 480 -28.28 2.43 -10.43
CA ASP A 480 -28.38 3.28 -9.24
C ASP A 480 -29.40 4.41 -9.41
N PHE A 481 -29.60 4.88 -10.65
CA PHE A 481 -30.37 6.10 -10.92
C PHE A 481 -31.70 5.90 -11.67
N ASP A 482 -31.99 4.74 -12.27
CA ASP A 482 -33.15 4.55 -13.17
C ASP A 482 -34.48 4.97 -12.52
N SER A 483 -34.68 4.66 -11.23
CA SER A 483 -35.90 5.01 -10.49
C SER A 483 -35.94 6.44 -9.94
N LEU A 484 -34.87 7.21 -10.12
CA LEU A 484 -34.75 8.62 -9.69
C LEU A 484 -34.77 9.59 -10.87
N ILE A 485 -34.20 9.21 -12.02
CA ILE A 485 -34.09 10.07 -13.20
C ILE A 485 -35.47 10.53 -13.69
N ARG A 486 -35.60 11.83 -13.96
CA ARG A 486 -36.80 12.41 -14.60
C ARG A 486 -37.07 11.67 -15.91
N PHE A 487 -38.33 11.31 -16.17
CA PHE A 487 -38.80 10.52 -17.35
C PHE A 487 -38.62 9.00 -17.26
N ARG A 488 -37.97 8.45 -16.23
CA ARG A 488 -37.97 7.00 -15.93
C ARG A 488 -38.47 6.67 -14.54
N GLY A 489 -38.20 7.54 -13.59
CA GLY A 489 -38.57 7.42 -12.20
C GLY A 489 -39.08 8.73 -11.61
N ILE A 490 -38.94 8.84 -10.29
CA ILE A 490 -39.40 10.00 -9.52
C ILE A 490 -38.18 10.65 -8.88
N PRO A 491 -37.80 11.88 -9.29
CA PRO A 491 -36.71 12.62 -8.68
C PRO A 491 -36.86 12.78 -7.18
N VAL A 492 -35.73 12.87 -6.48
CA VAL A 492 -35.70 13.08 -5.04
C VAL A 492 -36.32 14.44 -4.70
N GLY A 493 -37.31 14.43 -3.82
CA GLY A 493 -38.08 15.63 -3.44
C GLY A 493 -39.38 15.81 -4.21
N GLU A 494 -39.70 14.95 -5.19
CA GLU A 494 -40.99 15.01 -5.90
C GLU A 494 -42.04 14.04 -5.31
N GLU A 495 -41.65 13.08 -4.47
CA GLU A 495 -42.61 12.27 -3.69
C GLU A 495 -42.98 13.00 -2.39
N ALA A 496 -44.01 13.83 -2.47
CA ALA A 496 -44.43 14.74 -1.41
C ALA A 496 -44.60 14.02 -0.04
N THR A 497 -44.03 14.62 1.01
CA THR A 497 -43.96 14.14 2.41
C THR A 497 -43.07 12.91 2.63
N ALA A 498 -43.11 11.90 1.75
CA ALA A 498 -42.35 10.67 1.92
C ALA A 498 -40.83 10.90 1.78
N ASP A 499 -40.39 11.62 0.74
CA ASP A 499 -38.96 11.90 0.54
C ASP A 499 -38.38 12.81 1.64
N ALA A 500 -39.17 13.71 2.22
CA ALA A 500 -38.72 14.51 3.37
C ALA A 500 -38.38 13.63 4.58
N THR A 501 -39.23 12.64 4.90
CA THR A 501 -38.94 11.67 5.97
C THR A 501 -37.74 10.80 5.64
N ARG A 502 -37.62 10.30 4.41
CA ARG A 502 -36.48 9.47 3.98
C ARG A 502 -35.16 10.20 4.10
N LEU A 503 -35.08 11.45 3.65
CA LEU A 503 -33.87 12.27 3.77
C LEU A 503 -33.52 12.57 5.23
N ALA A 504 -34.50 12.91 6.07
CA ALA A 504 -34.28 13.10 7.51
C ALA A 504 -33.79 11.81 8.20
N ASN A 505 -34.31 10.65 7.79
CA ASN A 505 -33.85 9.34 8.25
C ASN A 505 -32.41 9.05 7.82
N ILE A 506 -32.03 9.34 6.58
CA ILE A 506 -30.64 9.18 6.10
C ILE A 506 -29.68 10.02 6.95
N VAL A 507 -30.00 11.30 7.17
CA VAL A 507 -29.20 12.20 8.02
C VAL A 507 -29.08 11.69 9.46
N SER A 508 -30.17 11.16 10.02
CA SER A 508 -30.19 10.60 11.38
C SER A 508 -29.71 9.14 11.47
N LYS A 509 -29.33 8.52 10.34
CA LYS A 509 -28.95 7.11 10.23
C LYS A 509 -30.02 6.13 10.74
N THR A 510 -31.28 6.44 10.47
CA THR A 510 -32.44 5.61 10.83
C THR A 510 -32.88 4.77 9.63
N ALA A 511 -33.25 3.51 9.85
CA ALA A 511 -33.76 2.63 8.79
C ALA A 511 -35.06 3.16 8.17
N GLY A 512 -35.26 2.87 6.88
CA GLY A 512 -36.41 3.35 6.10
C GLY A 512 -37.03 2.29 5.22
N ASP A 513 -37.66 2.74 4.14
CA ASP A 513 -38.23 1.90 3.09
C ASP A 513 -37.23 1.67 1.95
N ALA A 514 -37.60 0.83 0.98
CA ALA A 514 -36.74 0.48 -0.15
C ALA A 514 -36.33 1.71 -0.99
N ARG A 515 -37.17 2.75 -1.06
CA ARG A 515 -36.82 3.98 -1.78
C ARG A 515 -35.77 4.79 -1.01
N GLN A 516 -35.81 4.80 0.32
CA GLN A 516 -34.73 5.36 1.12
C GLN A 516 -33.39 4.69 0.81
N ASP A 517 -33.37 3.36 0.71
CA ASP A 517 -32.15 2.60 0.39
C ASP A 517 -31.61 2.97 -1.01
N VAL A 518 -32.51 3.15 -1.99
CA VAL A 518 -32.15 3.63 -3.34
C VAL A 518 -31.54 5.03 -3.28
N ILE A 519 -32.18 5.99 -2.60
CA ILE A 519 -31.68 7.37 -2.48
C ILE A 519 -30.31 7.39 -1.80
N GLN A 520 -30.16 6.63 -0.71
CA GLN A 520 -28.92 6.54 0.03
C GLN A 520 -27.81 5.93 -0.81
N THR A 521 -28.10 4.86 -1.56
CA THR A 521 -27.14 4.21 -2.46
C THR A 521 -26.70 5.15 -3.58
N ALA A 522 -27.64 5.82 -4.26
CA ALA A 522 -27.33 6.78 -5.32
C ALA A 522 -26.44 7.93 -4.82
N ILE A 523 -26.76 8.51 -3.66
CA ILE A 523 -25.95 9.58 -3.03
C ILE A 523 -24.55 9.07 -2.67
N SER A 524 -24.46 7.90 -2.02
CA SER A 524 -23.18 7.34 -1.56
C SER A 524 -22.28 6.95 -2.74
N ASN A 525 -22.82 6.24 -3.73
CA ASN A 525 -22.09 5.79 -4.91
C ASN A 525 -21.65 6.96 -5.78
N PHE A 526 -22.51 7.97 -5.98
CA PHE A 526 -22.10 9.16 -6.73
C PHE A 526 -21.05 9.99 -6.00
N GLY A 527 -21.21 10.21 -4.69
CA GLY A 527 -20.20 10.88 -3.88
C GLY A 527 -18.85 10.15 -3.91
N ARG A 528 -18.87 8.81 -3.87
CA ARG A 528 -17.68 7.98 -4.03
C ARG A 528 -17.05 8.10 -5.42
N PHE A 529 -17.87 8.03 -6.48
CA PHE A 529 -17.39 8.20 -7.85
C PHE A 529 -16.68 9.55 -8.04
N VAL A 530 -17.31 10.64 -7.59
CA VAL A 530 -16.72 11.99 -7.62
C VAL A 530 -15.42 12.03 -6.80
N ALA A 531 -15.38 11.40 -5.62
CA ALA A 531 -14.17 11.32 -4.81
C ALA A 531 -13.02 10.56 -5.50
N VAL A 532 -13.30 9.49 -6.26
CA VAL A 532 -12.29 8.77 -7.04
C VAL A 532 -11.70 9.67 -8.11
N LEU A 533 -12.54 10.39 -8.87
CA LEU A 533 -12.04 11.34 -9.88
C LEU A 533 -11.24 12.48 -9.26
N LEU A 534 -11.71 13.05 -8.15
CA LEU A 534 -10.98 14.09 -7.43
C LEU A 534 -9.63 13.56 -6.91
N ALA A 535 -9.58 12.36 -6.34
CA ALA A 535 -8.35 11.75 -5.85
C ALA A 535 -7.37 11.46 -6.99
N HIS A 536 -7.87 11.03 -8.15
CA HIS A 536 -7.07 10.83 -9.36
C HIS A 536 -6.42 12.15 -9.82
N GLU A 537 -7.23 13.18 -10.01
CA GLU A 537 -6.74 14.49 -10.49
C GLU A 537 -5.83 15.18 -9.46
N CYS A 538 -6.15 15.10 -8.18
CA CYS A 538 -5.25 15.57 -7.12
C CYS A 538 -3.96 14.73 -7.09
N GLY A 539 -4.03 13.45 -7.45
CA GLY A 539 -2.88 12.55 -7.62
C GLY A 539 -1.87 13.05 -8.63
N HIS A 540 -2.32 13.58 -9.77
CA HIS A 540 -1.48 14.26 -10.76
C HIS A 540 -0.77 15.47 -10.14
N SER A 541 -1.51 16.30 -9.41
CA SER A 541 -0.97 17.51 -8.76
C SER A 541 -0.06 17.23 -7.56
N VAL A 542 -0.08 16.03 -6.96
CA VAL A 542 0.84 15.67 -5.87
C VAL A 542 1.97 14.73 -6.31
N GLY A 543 2.16 14.58 -7.63
CA GLY A 543 3.32 13.90 -8.19
C GLY A 543 3.22 12.37 -8.24
N LEU A 544 2.02 11.79 -8.19
CA LEU A 544 1.85 10.33 -8.19
C LEU A 544 2.23 9.69 -9.53
N VAL A 545 2.04 10.40 -10.64
CA VAL A 545 2.26 9.92 -12.02
C VAL A 545 2.60 11.10 -12.94
N GLN A 546 3.47 10.97 -13.96
CA GLN A 546 3.62 12.00 -15.02
C GLN A 546 3.56 11.43 -16.41
N ASP A 547 3.13 12.29 -17.34
CA ASP A 547 3.26 12.13 -18.78
C ASP A 547 4.71 11.90 -19.22
N GLY A 548 4.98 10.68 -19.72
CA GLY A 548 6.25 10.29 -20.34
C GLY A 548 7.28 9.65 -19.39
N ALA A 549 8.43 9.24 -19.96
CA ALA A 549 9.51 8.62 -19.22
C ALA A 549 10.21 9.63 -18.30
N MET A 550 10.06 9.46 -16.99
CA MET A 550 10.43 10.48 -16.00
C MET A 550 11.85 10.37 -15.42
N PRO A 551 12.53 11.50 -15.15
CA PRO A 551 13.73 11.55 -14.32
C PRO A 551 13.47 12.02 -12.87
N GLY A 552 12.23 12.01 -12.33
CA GLY A 552 11.95 12.55 -10.97
C GLY A 552 10.85 11.94 -10.07
N GLY A 553 9.81 11.26 -10.60
CA GLY A 553 8.65 10.83 -9.77
C GLY A 553 8.72 9.40 -9.20
N LEU A 554 7.65 8.97 -8.49
CA LEU A 554 7.48 7.63 -7.86
C LEU A 554 7.79 6.45 -8.80
N TYR A 555 7.74 6.68 -10.12
CA TYR A 555 7.97 5.69 -11.19
C TYR A 555 8.93 6.18 -12.29
N GLY A 556 9.87 7.07 -11.95
CA GLY A 556 10.80 7.64 -12.93
C GLY A 556 11.61 6.59 -13.72
N GLY A 557 11.53 6.67 -15.05
CA GLY A 557 12.46 6.02 -15.98
C GLY A 557 12.01 4.67 -16.53
N MET A 558 10.73 4.30 -16.43
CA MET A 558 10.31 2.89 -16.60
C MET A 558 9.22 2.64 -17.68
N PRO A 559 9.56 2.55 -18.98
CA PRO A 559 8.60 2.30 -20.07
C PRO A 559 7.77 1.00 -19.98
N ALA A 560 8.12 0.06 -19.10
CA ALA A 560 7.62 -1.32 -19.11
C ALA A 560 6.52 -1.63 -18.07
N GLN A 561 6.25 -0.75 -17.09
CA GLN A 561 5.03 -0.80 -16.25
C GLN A 561 3.85 -0.07 -16.92
N PHE A 562 4.04 0.32 -18.17
CA PHE A 562 3.06 0.99 -19.02
C PHE A 562 2.60 0.13 -20.21
N PRO A 563 2.22 -1.17 -20.06
CA PRO A 563 1.60 -1.89 -21.17
C PRO A 563 0.15 -1.41 -21.32
N GLY A 564 -0.04 -0.24 -21.95
CA GLY A 564 -1.35 0.41 -22.15
C GLY A 564 -1.47 1.82 -21.56
N SER A 565 -0.51 2.31 -20.76
CA SER A 565 -0.52 3.70 -20.31
C SER A 565 -0.17 4.63 -21.48
N THR A 566 -1.20 5.32 -21.92
CA THR A 566 -1.10 6.68 -22.41
C THR A 566 -0.81 7.61 -21.23
N ASP A 567 0.11 8.56 -21.40
CA ASP A 567 0.16 9.83 -20.65
C ASP A 567 0.00 9.70 -19.12
N GLY A 568 0.98 9.12 -18.42
CA GLY A 568 1.09 9.30 -16.96
C GLY A 568 0.02 8.64 -16.11
N HIS A 569 -0.21 7.34 -16.28
CA HIS A 569 -1.19 6.59 -15.47
C HIS A 569 -0.67 5.20 -15.08
N ILE A 570 -1.21 4.61 -14.00
CA ILE A 570 -0.82 3.29 -13.48
C ILE A 570 -1.91 2.26 -13.79
N ASP A 571 -1.66 1.38 -14.77
CA ASP A 571 -2.56 0.26 -15.01
C ASP A 571 -2.11 -0.98 -14.22
N LEU A 572 -2.66 -1.14 -13.01
CA LEU A 572 -2.43 -2.32 -12.20
C LEU A 572 -3.50 -3.38 -12.48
N THR A 573 -3.16 -4.36 -13.32
CA THR A 573 -4.05 -5.49 -13.65
C THR A 573 -3.99 -6.64 -12.63
N SER A 574 -3.26 -6.47 -11.52
CA SER A 574 -3.01 -7.53 -10.56
C SER A 574 -4.23 -7.81 -9.68
N THR A 575 -4.82 -9.00 -9.86
CA THR A 575 -5.98 -9.43 -9.06
C THR A 575 -5.65 -9.76 -7.61
N SER A 576 -4.36 -9.86 -7.25
CA SER A 576 -3.92 -10.03 -5.86
C SER A 576 -3.98 -8.74 -5.06
N ILE A 577 -3.97 -7.57 -5.72
CA ILE A 577 -4.01 -6.25 -5.07
C ILE A 577 -5.41 -5.65 -5.16
N PHE A 578 -6.01 -5.68 -6.35
CA PHE A 578 -7.39 -5.24 -6.55
C PHE A 578 -8.21 -6.38 -7.14
N PRO A 579 -9.36 -6.75 -6.55
CA PRO A 579 -10.26 -7.70 -7.21
C PRO A 579 -10.71 -7.16 -8.57
N SER A 580 -11.14 -8.03 -9.48
CA SER A 580 -11.56 -7.63 -10.84
C SER A 580 -12.67 -6.58 -10.89
N THR A 581 -13.41 -6.43 -9.80
CA THR A 581 -14.51 -5.47 -9.63
C THR A 581 -14.05 -4.08 -9.18
N ALA A 582 -12.81 -3.94 -8.71
CA ALA A 582 -12.24 -2.66 -8.25
C ALA A 582 -11.16 -2.16 -9.19
N THR A 583 -10.73 -0.92 -8.99
CA THR A 583 -9.65 -0.29 -9.78
C THR A 583 -8.66 0.43 -8.88
N GLU A 584 -7.42 0.55 -9.35
CA GLU A 584 -6.46 1.48 -8.80
C GLU A 584 -6.88 2.91 -9.19
N ILE A 585 -6.82 3.87 -8.26
CA ILE A 585 -7.32 5.24 -8.48
C ILE A 585 -6.56 5.97 -9.60
N MET A 586 -5.25 5.82 -9.71
CA MET A 586 -4.42 6.42 -10.77
C MET A 586 -4.46 5.65 -12.11
N SER A 587 -5.41 4.72 -12.28
CA SER A 587 -5.62 3.99 -13.52
C SER A 587 -6.09 4.93 -14.64
N PRO A 588 -5.59 4.76 -15.89
CA PRO A 588 -5.98 5.63 -17.01
C PRO A 588 -7.45 5.47 -17.42
N ALA A 589 -8.10 4.38 -17.00
CA ALA A 589 -9.46 4.05 -17.38
C ALA A 589 -10.25 3.60 -16.16
N VAL A 590 -11.15 4.47 -15.71
CA VAL A 590 -12.10 4.18 -14.64
C VAL A 590 -13.53 4.09 -15.19
N SER A 591 -14.28 3.08 -14.76
CA SER A 591 -15.72 2.97 -15.01
C SER A 591 -16.49 3.29 -13.74
N TYR A 592 -17.75 3.70 -13.86
CA TYR A 592 -18.58 3.96 -12.69
C TYR A 592 -18.62 2.75 -11.74
N GLU A 593 -18.84 1.54 -12.26
CA GLU A 593 -18.95 0.31 -11.47
C GLU A 593 -17.68 0.02 -10.67
N ARG A 594 -16.50 0.18 -11.29
CA ARG A 594 -15.24 -0.05 -10.61
C ARG A 594 -14.97 1.05 -9.60
N SER A 595 -15.25 2.31 -9.92
CA SER A 595 -15.03 3.44 -9.00
C SER A 595 -15.82 3.32 -7.70
N VAL A 596 -17.04 2.77 -7.74
CA VAL A 596 -17.90 2.63 -6.55
C VAL A 596 -17.63 1.35 -5.75
N ALA A 597 -16.85 0.41 -6.29
CA ALA A 597 -16.50 -0.83 -5.60
C ALA A 597 -15.69 -0.57 -4.32
N ASP A 598 -15.96 -1.36 -3.28
CA ASP A 598 -15.43 -1.13 -1.93
C ASP A 598 -13.90 -1.17 -1.85
N GLU A 599 -13.28 -1.96 -2.70
CA GLU A 599 -11.83 -2.17 -2.76
C GLU A 599 -11.11 -1.17 -3.66
N THR A 600 -11.82 -0.29 -4.38
CA THR A 600 -11.19 0.76 -5.19
C THR A 600 -10.50 1.78 -4.30
N ASP A 601 -9.21 1.96 -4.54
CA ASP A 601 -8.34 2.76 -3.70
C ASP A 601 -6.96 2.98 -4.38
N PHE A 602 -6.07 3.73 -3.73
CA PHE A 602 -4.66 3.76 -4.11
C PHE A 602 -3.98 2.42 -3.78
N ASN A 603 -3.08 1.98 -4.67
CA ASN A 603 -2.26 0.81 -4.39
C ASN A 603 -1.32 1.07 -3.17
N PRO A 604 -0.85 0.03 -2.47
CA PRO A 604 -0.02 0.20 -1.28
C PRO A 604 1.26 1.03 -1.45
N LEU A 605 1.85 1.04 -2.65
CA LEU A 605 3.04 1.84 -2.94
C LEU A 605 2.70 3.34 -2.98
N ILE A 606 1.65 3.73 -3.70
CA ILE A 606 1.16 5.12 -3.71
C ILE A 606 0.79 5.58 -2.31
N ARG A 607 0.06 4.77 -1.54
CA ARG A 607 -0.31 5.13 -0.17
C ARG A 607 0.92 5.34 0.71
N SER A 608 1.91 4.46 0.60
CA SER A 608 3.13 4.57 1.38
C SER A 608 3.93 5.82 1.01
N TYR A 609 3.93 6.21 -0.27
CA TYR A 609 4.50 7.47 -0.74
C TYR A 609 3.76 8.68 -0.15
N LEU A 610 2.42 8.72 -0.27
CA LEU A 610 1.59 9.81 0.28
C LEU A 610 1.72 9.93 1.81
N GLN A 611 1.95 8.81 2.50
CA GLN A 611 2.16 8.76 3.95
C GLN A 611 3.63 9.01 4.35
N GLU A 612 4.51 9.29 3.38
CA GLU A 612 5.96 9.46 3.56
C GLU A 612 6.63 8.29 4.30
N ARG A 613 6.09 7.08 4.15
CA ARG A 613 6.68 5.85 4.72
C ARG A 613 7.77 5.27 3.83
N THR A 614 7.76 5.64 2.56
CA THR A 614 8.67 5.14 1.53
C THR A 614 9.03 6.27 0.59
N TYR A 615 10.24 6.20 0.03
CA TYR A 615 10.75 7.20 -0.90
C TYR A 615 11.14 6.54 -2.22
N TYR A 616 11.22 7.31 -3.29
CA TYR A 616 11.67 6.86 -4.59
C TYR A 616 12.55 7.95 -5.20
N ASP A 617 13.78 7.59 -5.58
CA ASP A 617 14.56 8.42 -6.52
C ASP A 617 14.32 7.82 -7.90
N ALA A 618 13.82 8.62 -8.81
CA ALA A 618 14.11 8.43 -10.22
C ALA A 618 15.63 8.61 -10.42
N LYS A 619 16.26 7.69 -11.15
CA LYS A 619 17.68 7.83 -11.50
C LYS A 619 17.90 8.88 -12.57
#